data_AF-M3I5F4-F1
#
_entry.id   AF-M3I5F4-F1
#
_cell.length_a   1.000
_cell.length_b   1.000
_cell.length_c   1.000
_cell.angle_alpha   90.00
_cell.angle_beta   90.00
_cell.angle_gamma   90.00
#
_symmetry.space_group_name_H-M   'P 1'
#
loop_
_entity.id
_entity.type
_entity.pdbx_description
1 polymer ?
#
loop_
_entity_poly.entity_id
_entity_poly.type
_entity_poly.pdbx_seq_one_letter_code
_entity_poly.pdbx_strand_id
1 'polypeptide(L)'
;MPPILRRQCKNDLEERARLNAQPPKVHVVSQSFYFWGMIPKKHHVNVSDYCTNEIKEIRQYSTFLDSLYEQLTLGIYTPRTLNLTCYN
;
A
#
# COMPACT_ATOMS: atom_id res chain seq x y z
N MET A 1 23.85 15.33 -21.60
CA MET A 1 23.55 14.17 -20.74
C MET A 1 24.58 13.09 -20.99
N PRO A 2 25.24 12.52 -19.96
CA PRO A 2 26.30 11.53 -20.17
C PRO A 2 25.75 10.23 -20.81
N PRO A 3 26.50 9.59 -21.72
CA PRO A 3 26.03 8.41 -22.46
C PRO A 3 25.77 7.18 -21.58
N ILE A 4 26.43 7.10 -20.42
CA ILE A 4 26.27 6.03 -19.42
C ILE A 4 24.87 6.10 -18.78
N LEU A 5 24.43 7.30 -18.41
CA LEU A 5 23.11 7.53 -17.79
C LEU A 5 21.96 7.14 -18.74
N ARG A 6 22.14 7.33 -20.05
CA ARG A 6 21.14 6.95 -21.05
C ARG A 6 20.96 5.44 -21.15
N ARG A 7 22.01 4.65 -20.92
CA ARG A 7 21.93 3.18 -20.93
C ARG A 7 21.27 2.65 -19.66
N GLN A 8 21.63 3.18 -18.49
CA GLN A 8 20.98 2.82 -17.22
C GLN A 8 19.47 3.09 -17.27
N CYS A 9 19.08 4.30 -17.71
CA CYS A 9 17.67 4.64 -17.83
C CYS A 9 16.89 3.67 -18.75
N LYS A 10 17.49 3.19 -19.84
CA LYS A 10 16.86 2.17 -20.70
C LYS A 10 16.68 0.83 -20.00
N ASN A 11 17.72 0.37 -19.30
CA ASN A 11 17.69 -0.91 -18.58
C ASN A 11 16.62 -0.88 -17.48
N ASP A 12 16.57 0.19 -16.68
CA ASP A 12 15.58 0.35 -15.61
C ASP A 12 14.14 0.38 -16.16
N LEU A 13 13.94 0.97 -17.35
CA LEU A 13 12.64 1.02 -18.02
C LEU A 13 12.19 -0.35 -18.50
N GLU A 14 13.12 -1.14 -19.04
CA GLU A 14 12.86 -2.50 -19.52
C GLU A 14 12.59 -3.46 -18.35
N GLU A 15 13.32 -3.30 -17.24
CA GLU A 15 13.09 -4.06 -16.01
C GLU A 15 11.71 -3.76 -15.40
N ARG A 16 11.31 -2.48 -15.33
CA ARG A 16 9.95 -2.10 -14.95
C ARG A 16 8.89 -2.66 -15.89
N ALA A 17 9.14 -2.70 -17.20
CA ALA A 17 8.20 -3.26 -18.16
C ALA A 17 8.01 -4.77 -17.93
N ARG A 18 9.08 -5.51 -17.62
CA ARG A 18 9.01 -6.95 -17.26
C ARG A 18 8.24 -7.20 -15.97
N LEU A 19 8.49 -6.40 -14.93
CA LEU A 19 7.79 -6.50 -13.65
C LEU A 19 6.30 -6.16 -13.76
N ASN A 20 5.92 -5.24 -14.68
CA ASN A 20 4.53 -4.88 -14.93
C ASN A 20 3.79 -5.82 -15.89
N ALA A 21 4.49 -6.74 -16.56
CA ALA A 21 3.86 -7.68 -17.51
C ALA A 21 3.01 -8.75 -16.81
N GLN A 22 3.24 -9.00 -15.52
CA GLN A 22 2.46 -9.95 -14.72
C GLN A 22 1.43 -9.21 -13.86
N PRO A 23 0.21 -9.77 -13.69
CA PRO A 23 -0.80 -9.15 -12.84
C PRO A 23 -0.27 -9.07 -11.39
N PRO A 24 -0.23 -7.88 -10.79
CA PRO A 24 0.31 -7.73 -9.44
C PRO A 24 -0.63 -8.39 -8.43
N LYS A 25 -0.05 -9.02 -7.41
CA LYS A 25 -0.81 -9.62 -6.31
C LYS A 25 -1.24 -8.53 -5.33
N VAL A 26 -2.54 -8.43 -5.07
CA VAL A 26 -3.11 -7.45 -4.13
C VAL A 26 -3.47 -8.15 -2.82
N HIS A 27 -2.90 -7.67 -1.72
CA HIS A 27 -3.22 -8.10 -0.36
C HIS A 27 -3.98 -7.00 0.37
N VAL A 28 -5.13 -7.35 0.94
CA VAL A 28 -5.98 -6.42 1.71
C VAL A 28 -5.79 -6.69 3.18
N VAL A 29 -5.39 -5.67 3.94
CA VAL A 29 -5.17 -5.74 5.39
C VAL A 29 -6.06 -4.69 6.06
N SER A 30 -6.97 -5.13 6.92
CA SER A 30 -7.81 -4.24 7.73
C SER A 30 -7.02 -3.69 8.92
N GLN A 31 -7.07 -2.38 9.12
CA GLN A 31 -6.42 -1.70 10.24
C GLN A 31 -7.47 -0.99 11.09
N SER A 32 -7.58 -1.36 12.35
CA SER A 32 -8.47 -0.71 13.31
C SER A 32 -7.75 0.47 13.97
N PHE A 33 -8.23 1.69 13.70
CA PHE A 33 -7.84 2.86 14.47
C PHE A 33 -8.99 3.31 15.38
N TYR A 34 -8.62 4.04 16.41
CA TYR A 34 -9.49 4.55 17.46
C TYR A 34 -9.23 6.03 17.69
N PHE A 35 -10.23 6.70 18.25
CA PHE A 35 -10.18 8.13 18.58
C PHE A 35 -9.75 8.99 17.38
N TRP A 36 -10.57 9.03 16.33
CA TRP A 36 -10.33 9.83 15.12
C TRP A 36 -9.01 9.50 14.43
N GLY A 37 -8.51 8.27 14.57
CA GLY A 37 -7.23 7.86 14.01
C GLY A 37 -6.00 8.20 14.87
N MET A 38 -6.17 8.72 16.08
CA MET A 38 -5.04 9.08 16.96
C MET A 38 -4.37 7.85 17.60
N ILE A 39 -5.11 6.76 17.77
CA ILE A 39 -4.64 5.54 18.45
C ILE A 39 -4.88 4.34 17.53
N PRO A 40 -3.90 3.45 17.28
CA PRO A 40 -2.49 3.53 17.66
C PRO A 40 -1.70 4.53 16.79
N LYS A 41 -0.71 5.22 17.39
CA LYS A 41 0.17 6.18 16.68
C LYS A 41 1.06 5.55 15.60
N LYS A 42 1.36 4.26 15.74
CA LYS A 42 2.16 3.48 14.78
C LYS A 42 1.49 2.13 14.60
N HIS A 43 1.13 1.83 13.35
CA HIS A 43 0.66 0.51 12.97
C HIS A 43 1.74 -0.15 12.12
N HIS A 44 2.39 -1.16 12.69
CA HIS A 44 3.48 -1.87 12.02
C HIS A 44 2.89 -3.03 11.22
N VAL A 45 2.95 -2.91 9.90
CA VAL A 45 2.61 -4.02 8.99
C VAL A 45 3.92 -4.49 8.38
N ASN A 46 4.32 -5.72 8.69
CA ASN A 46 5.50 -6.32 8.08
C ASN A 46 5.16 -6.74 6.65
N VAL A 47 5.65 -5.98 5.68
CA VAL A 47 5.28 -6.20 4.28
C VAL A 47 5.90 -7.49 3.72
N SER A 48 7.02 -7.94 4.29
CA SER A 48 7.70 -9.18 3.93
C SER A 48 6.85 -10.43 4.17
N ASP A 49 5.88 -10.36 5.09
CA ASP A 49 4.96 -11.48 5.38
C ASP A 49 3.89 -11.63 4.28
N TYR A 50 3.61 -10.54 3.55
CA TYR A 50 2.61 -10.52 2.47
C TYR A 50 3.27 -10.68 1.11
N CYS A 51 4.47 -10.11 0.93
CA CYS A 51 5.14 -10.03 -0.35
C CYS A 51 6.60 -10.41 -0.21
N THR A 52 6.98 -11.49 -0.88
CA THR A 52 8.36 -11.99 -0.95
C THR A 52 9.22 -11.14 -1.90
N ASN A 53 8.59 -10.43 -2.83
CA ASN A 53 9.21 -9.55 -3.81
C ASN A 53 9.05 -8.07 -3.45
N GLU A 54 9.57 -7.19 -4.30
CA GLU A 54 9.41 -5.74 -4.15
C GLU A 54 7.94 -5.30 -4.13
N ILE A 55 7.70 -4.24 -3.37
CA ILE A 55 6.39 -3.62 -3.23
C ILE A 55 6.19 -2.65 -4.38
N LYS A 56 5.10 -2.82 -5.13
CA LYS A 56 4.74 -1.92 -6.21
C LYS A 56 4.05 -0.67 -5.66
N GLU A 57 3.09 -0.85 -4.77
CA GLU A 57 2.29 0.23 -4.22
C GLU A 57 1.71 -0.14 -2.86
N ILE A 58 1.66 0.84 -1.96
CA ILE A 58 0.97 0.75 -0.68
C ILE A 58 -0.11 1.81 -0.68
N ARG A 59 -1.37 1.40 -0.60
CA ARG A 59 -2.51 2.32 -0.62
C ARG A 59 -3.41 2.11 0.58
N GLN A 60 -3.44 3.12 1.44
CA GLN A 60 -4.37 3.18 2.56
C GLN A 60 -5.58 4.06 2.19
N TYR A 61 -6.78 3.56 2.43
CA TYR A 61 -8.02 4.31 2.17
C TYR A 61 -9.08 4.03 3.23
N SER A 62 -10.06 4.92 3.27
CA SER A 62 -11.29 4.77 4.04
C SER A 62 -12.42 4.54 3.06
N THR A 63 -13.28 3.59 3.36
CA THR A 63 -14.52 3.37 2.62
C THR A 63 -15.66 4.19 3.22
N PHE A 64 -16.78 4.26 2.49
CA PHE A 64 -17.98 4.95 2.98
C PHE A 64 -18.51 4.34 4.28
N LEU A 65 -18.49 3.01 4.39
CA LEU A 65 -18.92 2.32 5.60
C LEU A 65 -18.00 2.63 6.78
N ASP A 66 -16.69 2.72 6.56
CA ASP A 66 -15.74 3.11 7.60
C ASP A 66 -16.07 4.49 8.18
N SER A 67 -16.38 5.46 7.32
CA SER A 67 -16.80 6.80 7.74
C SER A 67 -18.19 6.82 8.41
N LEU A 68 -19.07 5.89 8.06
CA LEU A 68 -20.35 5.73 8.73
C LEU A 68 -20.16 5.19 10.15
N TYR A 69 -19.31 4.18 10.31
CA TYR A 69 -18.95 3.63 11.62
C TYR A 69 -18.23 4.66 12.50
N GLU A 70 -17.36 5.46 11.91
CA GLU A 70 -16.71 6.57 12.61
C GLU A 70 -17.73 7.57 13.16
N GLN A 71 -18.71 7.99 12.36
CA GLN A 71 -19.76 8.90 12.81
C GLN A 71 -20.66 8.28 13.90
N LEU A 72 -21.09 7.04 13.71
CA LEU A 72 -21.94 6.33 14.68
C LEU A 72 -21.25 6.11 16.03
N THR A 73 -19.93 5.90 16.00
CA THR A 73 -19.11 5.71 17.21
C THR A 73 -18.53 7.01 17.73
N LEU A 74 -18.96 8.18 17.24
CA LEU A 74 -18.45 9.50 17.62
C LEU A 74 -16.92 9.62 17.50
N GLY A 75 -16.36 8.94 16.51
CA GLY A 75 -14.92 8.87 16.25
C GLY A 75 -14.16 7.93 17.19
N ILE A 76 -14.84 7.13 18.01
CA ILE A 76 -14.14 6.14 18.85
C ILE A 76 -13.54 5.03 17.98
N TYR A 77 -14.22 4.61 16.91
CA TYR A 77 -13.76 3.55 16.02
C TYR A 77 -13.68 4.04 14.57
N THR A 78 -12.46 4.11 14.05
CA THR A 78 -12.14 4.59 12.69
C THR A 78 -11.38 3.48 11.94
N PRO A 79 -12.07 2.47 11.40
CA PRO A 79 -11.41 1.43 10.60
C PRO A 79 -10.82 2.03 9.31
N ARG A 80 -9.70 1.49 8.86
CA ARG A 80 -9.06 1.83 7.58
C ARG A 80 -8.64 0.55 6.87
N THR A 81 -8.58 0.59 5.55
CA THR A 81 -8.14 -0.54 4.74
C THR A 81 -6.81 -0.22 4.08
N LEU A 82 -5.86 -1.17 4.16
CA LEU A 82 -4.56 -1.10 3.50
C LEU A 82 -4.52 -2.12 2.36
N ASN A 83 -4.35 -1.63 1.13
CA ASN A 83 -4.03 -2.47 -0.02
C ASN A 83 -2.53 -2.45 -0.28
N LEU A 84 -1.93 -3.63 -0.23
CA LEU A 84 -0.55 -3.90 -0.59
C LEU A 84 -0.55 -4.52 -1.99
N THR A 85 -0.01 -3.78 -2.95
CA THR A 85 0.16 -4.26 -4.33
C THR A 85 1.61 -4.65 -4.52
N CYS A 86 1.86 -5.89 -4.89
CA CYS A 86 3.22 -6.43 -4.99
C CYS A 86 3.55 -6.89 -6.39
N TYR A 87 4.83 -6.79 -6.75
CA TYR A 87 5.33 -7.39 -7.98
C TYR A 87 5.31 -8.92 -7.85
N ASN A 88 5.00 -9.59 -8.95
CA ASN A 88 5.01 -11.06 -9.02
C ASN A 88 6.40 -11.57 -9.41
#